data_AF-A0A059LK30-F1
#
_entry.id   AF-A0A059LK30-F1
#
_cell.length_a   1.000
_cell.length_b   1.000
_cell.length_c   1.000
_cell.angle_alpha   90.00
_cell.angle_beta   90.00
_cell.angle_gamma   90.00
#
_symmetry.space_group_name_H-M   'P 1'
#
loop_
_entity.id
_entity.type
_entity.pdbx_description
1 polymer ?
#
loop_
_entity_poly.entity_id
_entity_poly.type
_entity_poly.pdbx_seq_one_letter_code
_entity_poly.pdbx_strand_id
1 'polypeptide(L)'
;MSHTVDTSWHPNQGVADQIVALLAEFLKPGADQAQVVAHLNLAKTEPDFGNYVACIFAYGDGLPLEVRQSAGLLLKNALAAAHSPPPSAYVCRALLPMLVDPRRALRHVAGSCATCFVSRRGLGGWPELVPALAATLA
;
A
#
# COMPACT_ATOMS: atom_id res chain seq x y z
N MET A 1 10.49 -15.75 23.33
CA MET A 1 10.10 -16.17 21.97
C MET A 1 10.47 -15.02 21.05
N SER A 2 11.55 -15.18 20.29
CA SER A 2 12.12 -14.12 19.47
C SER A 2 11.26 -13.94 18.22
N HIS A 3 10.53 -12.83 18.11
CA HIS A 3 9.94 -12.42 16.84
C HIS A 3 11.07 -11.91 15.95
N THR A 4 11.58 -12.76 15.06
CA THR A 4 12.38 -12.32 13.92
C THR A 4 11.51 -11.40 13.09
N VAL A 5 11.78 -10.10 13.17
CA VAL A 5 11.19 -9.09 12.30
C VAL A 5 11.72 -9.38 10.90
N ASP A 6 10.90 -9.99 10.05
CA ASP A 6 11.32 -10.35 8.70
C ASP A 6 11.44 -9.08 7.84
N THR A 7 12.63 -8.48 7.87
CA THR A 7 12.98 -7.27 7.12
C THR A 7 13.31 -7.55 5.65
N SER A 8 13.17 -8.80 5.20
CA SER A 8 13.78 -9.33 3.96
C SER A 8 12.86 -9.36 2.74
N TRP A 9 11.61 -8.88 2.82
CA TRP A 9 10.72 -8.90 1.67
C TRP A 9 11.24 -8.01 0.53
N HIS A 10 11.35 -8.60 -0.65
CA HIS A 10 11.68 -7.92 -1.90
C HIS A 10 10.63 -8.24 -2.96
N PRO A 11 10.20 -7.25 -3.77
CA PRO A 11 9.17 -7.47 -4.78
C PRO A 11 9.67 -8.41 -5.88
N ASN A 12 8.90 -9.46 -6.18
CA ASN A 12 8.99 -10.12 -7.48
C ASN A 12 8.51 -9.13 -8.55
N GLN A 13 9.42 -8.71 -9.42
CA GLN A 13 9.13 -7.69 -10.44
C GLN A 13 7.99 -8.12 -11.37
N GLY A 14 7.92 -9.40 -11.76
CA GLY A 14 6.84 -9.88 -12.64
C GLY A 14 5.45 -9.73 -12.03
N VAL A 15 5.32 -9.96 -10.72
CA VAL A 15 4.05 -9.80 -9.99
C VAL A 15 3.73 -8.31 -9.81
N ALA A 16 4.72 -7.49 -9.48
CA ALA A 16 4.54 -6.05 -9.35
C ALA A 16 4.08 -5.42 -10.69
N ASP A 17 4.75 -5.78 -11.79
CA ASP A 17 4.42 -5.31 -13.14
C ASP A 17 3.03 -5.76 -13.57
N GLN A 18 2.63 -6.99 -13.23
CA GLN A 18 1.28 -7.48 -13.49
C GLN A 18 0.22 -6.63 -12.75
N ILE A 19 0.44 -6.30 -11.47
CA ILE A 19 -0.48 -5.45 -10.70
C ILE A 19 -0.52 -4.04 -11.28
N VAL A 20 0.63 -3.47 -11.66
CA VAL A 20 0.71 -2.16 -12.33
C VAL A 20 -0.07 -2.17 -13.65
N ALA A 21 0.06 -3.22 -14.46
CA ALA A 21 -0.66 -3.36 -15.72
C ALA A 21 -2.18 -3.42 -15.50
N LEU A 22 -2.65 -4.17 -14.50
CA LEU A 22 -4.06 -4.24 -14.16
C LEU A 22 -4.60 -2.88 -13.68
N LEU A 23 -3.84 -2.16 -12.85
CA LEU A 23 -4.21 -0.82 -12.40
C LEU A 23 -4.25 0.18 -13.55
N ALA A 24 -3.28 0.13 -14.45
CA ALA A 24 -3.26 0.99 -15.62
C ALA A 24 -4.45 0.68 -16.55
N GLU A 25 -4.77 -0.59 -16.77
CA GLU A 25 -5.93 -1.02 -17.57
C GLU A 25 -7.25 -0.56 -16.96
N PHE A 26 -7.41 -0.70 -15.63
CA PHE A 26 -8.59 -0.24 -14.91
C PHE A 26 -8.89 1.25 -15.14
N LEU A 27 -7.85 2.06 -15.32
CA LEU A 27 -7.94 3.50 -15.52
C LEU A 27 -8.15 3.92 -16.99
N LYS A 28 -8.05 3.00 -17.96
CA LYS A 28 -8.23 3.33 -19.38
C LYS A 28 -9.71 3.54 -19.71
N PRO A 29 -10.03 4.56 -20.54
CA PRO A 29 -11.36 4.68 -21.12
C PRO A 29 -11.69 3.47 -22.00
N GLY A 30 -12.89 2.89 -21.81
CA GLY A 30 -13.36 1.75 -22.61
C GLY A 30 -12.81 0.38 -22.17
N ALA A 31 -12.06 0.30 -21.07
CA ALA A 31 -11.64 -0.97 -20.51
C ALA A 31 -12.82 -1.84 -20.07
N ASP A 32 -12.69 -3.17 -20.21
CA ASP A 32 -13.63 -4.12 -19.60
C ASP A 32 -13.39 -4.16 -18.08
N GLN A 33 -14.12 -3.29 -17.38
CA GLN A 33 -14.03 -3.14 -15.93
C GLN A 33 -14.31 -4.46 -15.20
N ALA A 34 -15.24 -5.28 -15.70
CA ALA A 34 -15.59 -6.54 -15.05
C ALA A 34 -14.42 -7.53 -15.12
N GLN A 35 -13.78 -7.64 -16.29
CA GLN A 35 -12.61 -8.49 -16.49
C GLN A 35 -11.42 -8.02 -15.64
N VAL A 36 -11.12 -6.72 -15.64
CA VAL A 36 -9.99 -6.17 -14.87
C VAL A 36 -10.20 -6.36 -13.36
N VAL A 37 -11.43 -6.13 -12.87
CA VAL A 37 -11.78 -6.37 -11.46
C VAL A 37 -11.65 -7.85 -11.10
N ALA A 38 -12.05 -8.77 -11.97
CA ALA A 38 -11.88 -10.21 -11.74
C ALA A 38 -10.39 -10.58 -11.58
N HIS A 39 -9.52 -10.07 -12.47
CA HIS A 39 -8.08 -10.30 -12.37
C HIS A 39 -7.45 -9.63 -11.14
N LEU A 40 -7.89 -8.42 -10.77
CA LEU A 40 -7.44 -7.77 -9.54
C LEU A 40 -7.88 -8.57 -8.30
N ASN A 41 -9.05 -9.20 -8.32
CA ASN A 41 -9.50 -10.06 -7.22
C ASN A 41 -8.67 -11.34 -7.11
N LEU A 42 -8.21 -11.91 -8.22
CA LEU A 42 -7.22 -12.99 -8.21
C LEU A 42 -5.88 -12.49 -7.66
N ALA A 43 -5.39 -11.32 -8.08
CA ALA A 43 -4.14 -10.76 -7.55
C ALA A 43 -4.20 -10.54 -6.02
N LYS A 44 -5.36 -10.19 -5.46
CA LYS A 44 -5.55 -10.03 -4.01
C LYS A 44 -5.37 -11.31 -3.20
N THR A 45 -5.37 -12.50 -3.83
CA THR A 45 -5.09 -13.77 -3.14
C THR A 45 -3.59 -14.03 -2.97
N GLU A 46 -2.72 -13.23 -3.59
CA GLU A 46 -1.27 -13.30 -3.40
C GLU A 46 -0.93 -13.01 -1.93
N PRO A 47 -0.19 -13.89 -1.22
CA PRO A 47 0.11 -13.73 0.20
C PRO A 47 0.72 -12.37 0.55
N ASP A 48 1.55 -11.83 -0.34
CA ASP A 48 2.25 -10.56 -0.18
C ASP A 48 1.55 -9.39 -0.89
N PHE A 49 0.28 -9.52 -1.27
CA PHE A 49 -0.44 -8.48 -2.01
C PHE A 49 -0.30 -7.09 -1.37
N GLY A 50 -0.43 -7.01 -0.03
CA GLY A 50 -0.24 -5.78 0.74
C GLY A 50 1.16 -5.16 0.57
N ASN A 51 2.21 -5.98 0.51
CA ASN A 51 3.58 -5.52 0.28
C ASN A 51 3.74 -4.99 -1.15
N TYR A 52 3.17 -5.67 -2.15
CA TYR A 52 3.21 -5.21 -3.54
C TYR A 52 2.52 -3.86 -3.73
N VAL A 53 1.29 -3.69 -3.23
CA VAL A 53 0.58 -2.41 -3.40
C VAL A 53 1.23 -1.29 -2.57
N ALA A 54 1.86 -1.60 -1.43
CA ALA A 54 2.67 -0.64 -0.69
C ALA A 54 3.94 -0.25 -1.46
N CYS A 55 4.62 -1.21 -2.09
CA CYS A 55 5.79 -0.98 -2.94
C CYS A 55 5.45 -0.08 -4.13
N ILE A 56 4.38 -0.39 -4.87
CA ILE A 56 3.93 0.38 -6.03
C ILE A 56 3.54 1.81 -5.60
N PHE A 57 2.84 1.94 -4.47
CA PHE A 57 2.45 3.24 -3.94
C PHE A 57 3.67 4.11 -3.57
N ALA A 58 4.62 3.54 -2.82
CA ALA A 58 5.76 4.25 -2.25
C ALA A 58 6.90 4.47 -3.25
N TYR A 59 7.25 3.46 -4.03
CA TYR A 59 8.45 3.41 -4.87
C TYR A 59 8.16 3.32 -6.37
N GLY A 60 6.89 3.45 -6.79
CA GLY A 60 6.49 3.48 -8.21
C GLY A 60 6.83 4.79 -8.93
N ASP A 61 8.06 5.30 -8.77
CA ASP A 61 8.52 6.48 -9.49
C ASP A 61 8.55 6.19 -11.00
N GLY A 62 8.04 7.13 -11.79
CA GLY A 62 7.83 6.95 -13.24
C GLY A 62 6.46 6.37 -13.62
N LEU A 63 5.67 5.84 -12.67
CA LEU A 63 4.28 5.46 -12.91
C LEU A 63 3.35 6.70 -12.92
N PRO A 64 2.23 6.65 -13.66
CA PRO A 64 1.18 7.66 -13.56
C PRO A 64 0.70 7.83 -12.12
N LEU A 65 0.37 9.07 -11.74
CA LEU A 65 -0.05 9.39 -10.38
C LEU A 65 -1.28 8.58 -9.95
N GLU A 66 -2.21 8.38 -10.88
CA GLU A 66 -3.48 7.68 -10.71
C GLU A 66 -3.26 6.19 -10.43
N VAL A 67 -2.23 5.58 -11.04
CA VAL A 67 -1.84 4.18 -10.79
C VAL A 67 -1.33 4.05 -9.36
N ARG A 68 -0.44 4.97 -8.94
CA ARG A 68 0.06 4.98 -7.56
C ARG A 68 -1.06 5.20 -6.55
N GLN A 69 -1.96 6.15 -6.80
CA GLN A 69 -3.11 6.39 -5.94
C GLN A 69 -4.01 5.15 -5.84
N SER A 70 -4.27 4.48 -6.96
CA SER A 70 -5.07 3.25 -6.98
C SER A 70 -4.40 2.14 -6.17
N ALA A 71 -3.08 1.97 -6.27
CA ALA A 71 -2.33 1.05 -5.41
C ALA A 71 -2.48 1.41 -3.91
N GLY A 72 -2.35 2.68 -3.54
CA GLY A 72 -2.55 3.12 -2.16
C GLY A 72 -3.99 2.91 -1.66
N LEU A 73 -5.00 3.05 -2.51
CA LEU A 73 -6.39 2.74 -2.17
C LEU A 73 -6.61 1.23 -1.96
N LEU A 74 -5.98 0.39 -2.78
CA LEU A 74 -5.97 -1.07 -2.57
C LEU A 74 -5.25 -1.44 -1.28
N LEU A 75 -4.14 -0.76 -0.94
CA LEU A 75 -3.46 -0.92 0.34
C LEU A 75 -4.39 -0.59 1.50
N LYS A 76 -5.07 0.56 1.47
CA LYS A 76 -6.06 0.94 2.48
C LYS A 76 -7.12 -0.15 2.65
N ASN A 77 -7.62 -0.71 1.55
CA ASN A 77 -8.63 -1.77 1.59
C ASN A 77 -8.08 -3.07 2.19
N ALA A 78 -6.83 -3.43 1.90
CA ALA A 78 -6.15 -4.57 2.52
C ALA A 78 -5.98 -4.37 4.04
N LEU A 79 -5.56 -3.18 4.46
CA LEU A 79 -5.48 -2.78 5.88
C LEU A 79 -6.87 -2.80 6.54
N ALA A 80 -7.92 -2.50 5.77
CA ALA A 80 -9.29 -2.46 6.24
C ALA A 80 -9.96 -3.85 6.34
N ALA A 81 -9.38 -4.92 5.82
CA ALA A 81 -10.05 -6.21 5.85
C ALA A 81 -10.06 -6.78 7.29
N ALA A 82 -11.23 -7.18 7.78
CA ALA A 82 -11.43 -7.64 9.17
C ALA A 82 -10.56 -8.85 9.54
N HIS A 83 -10.33 -9.74 8.58
CA HIS A 83 -9.53 -10.97 8.76
C HIS A 83 -8.15 -10.87 8.10
N SER A 84 -7.68 -9.67 7.79
CA SER A 84 -6.30 -9.52 7.28
C SER A 84 -5.29 -9.86 8.37
N PRO A 85 -4.14 -10.47 8.01
CA PRO A 85 -3.01 -10.54 8.92
C PRO A 85 -2.57 -9.11 9.30
N PRO A 86 -1.85 -8.96 10.43
CA PRO A 86 -1.16 -7.71 10.73
C PRO A 86 -0.31 -7.27 9.53
N PRO A 87 -0.27 -5.98 9.18
CA PRO A 87 0.56 -5.50 8.09
C PRO A 87 2.03 -5.79 8.39
N SER A 88 2.78 -6.13 7.35
CA SER A 88 4.21 -6.42 7.51
C SER A 88 4.98 -5.16 7.92
N ALA A 89 6.15 -5.37 8.52
CA ALA A 89 7.09 -4.27 8.78
C ALA A 89 7.47 -3.51 7.49
N TYR A 90 7.47 -4.20 6.33
CA TYR A 90 7.68 -3.59 5.04
C TYR A 90 6.60 -2.55 4.71
N VAL A 91 5.31 -2.87 4.90
CA VAL A 91 4.20 -1.94 4.65
C VAL A 91 4.36 -0.68 5.49
N CYS A 92 4.62 -0.83 6.79
CA CYS A 92 4.84 0.31 7.69
C CYS A 92 6.01 1.19 7.21
N ARG A 93 7.16 0.58 6.89
CA ARG A 93 8.35 1.29 6.39
C ARG A 93 8.08 2.01 5.07
N ALA A 94 7.39 1.38 4.13
CA ALA A 94 7.05 1.96 2.84
C ALA A 94 6.06 3.13 2.96
N LEU A 95 5.14 3.07 3.93
CA LEU A 95 4.09 4.07 4.11
C LEU A 95 4.58 5.33 4.84
N LEU A 96 5.55 5.22 5.75
CA LEU A 96 6.10 6.36 6.51
C LEU A 96 6.52 7.56 5.65
N PRO A 97 7.41 7.43 4.64
CA PRO A 97 7.85 8.57 3.84
C PRO A 97 6.70 9.18 3.03
N MET A 98 5.66 8.39 2.71
CA MET A 98 4.52 8.86 1.93
C MET A 98 3.62 9.84 2.70
N LEU A 99 3.70 9.86 4.03
CA LEU A 99 2.98 10.83 4.87
C LEU A 99 3.46 12.27 4.64
N VAL A 100 4.68 12.45 4.12
CA VAL A 100 5.29 13.75 3.80
C VAL A 100 5.67 13.93 2.33
N ASP A 101 5.21 13.04 1.45
CA ASP A 101 5.45 13.16 0.01
C ASP A 101 5.07 14.56 -0.50
N PRO A 102 5.82 15.25 -1.37
CA PRO A 102 5.48 16.60 -1.81
C PRO A 102 4.14 16.70 -2.55
N ARG A 103 3.64 15.60 -3.12
CA ARG A 103 2.36 15.55 -3.85
C ARG A 103 1.20 15.34 -2.87
N ARG A 104 0.33 16.35 -2.76
CA ARG A 104 -0.86 16.33 -1.90
C ARG A 104 -1.72 15.07 -2.10
N ALA A 105 -1.87 14.65 -3.36
CA ALA A 105 -2.63 13.47 -3.75
C ALA A 105 -2.13 12.18 -3.06
N LEU A 106 -0.81 11.98 -2.99
CA LEU A 106 -0.23 10.79 -2.36
C LEU A 106 -0.24 10.91 -0.83
N ARG A 107 0.07 12.08 -0.27
CA ARG A 107 -0.06 12.30 1.19
C ARG A 107 -1.45 12.01 1.70
N HIS A 108 -2.49 12.42 0.96
CA HIS A 108 -3.87 12.16 1.35
C HIS A 108 -4.17 10.66 1.43
N VAL A 109 -3.73 9.89 0.43
CA VAL A 109 -3.90 8.43 0.42
C VAL A 109 -3.07 7.78 1.55
N ALA A 110 -1.85 8.25 1.78
CA ALA A 110 -0.99 7.76 2.88
C ALA A 110 -1.63 8.00 4.24
N GLY A 111 -2.15 9.21 4.49
CA GLY A 111 -2.88 9.57 5.71
C GLY A 111 -4.12 8.71 5.89
N SER A 112 -4.89 8.45 4.83
CA SER A 112 -6.03 7.53 4.90
C SER A 112 -5.63 6.09 5.24
N CYS A 113 -4.49 5.60 4.73
CA CYS A 113 -3.96 4.29 5.09
C CYS A 113 -3.53 4.25 6.56
N ALA A 114 -2.83 5.27 7.04
CA ALA A 114 -2.39 5.36 8.43
C ALA A 114 -3.57 5.44 9.40
N THR A 115 -4.57 6.27 9.12
CA THR A 115 -5.81 6.32 9.92
C THR A 115 -6.52 4.96 9.91
N CYS A 116 -6.60 4.29 8.77
CA CYS A 116 -7.23 2.97 8.69
C CYS A 116 -6.49 1.92 9.53
N PHE A 117 -5.15 1.91 9.45
CA PHE A 117 -4.31 1.05 10.27
C PHE A 117 -4.58 1.29 11.77
N VAL A 118 -4.44 2.54 12.21
CA VAL A 118 -4.55 2.90 13.63
C VAL A 118 -5.95 2.63 14.17
N SER A 119 -7.00 2.89 13.39
CA SER A 119 -8.37 2.59 13.80
C SER A 119 -8.63 1.09 14.02
N ARG A 120 -7.86 0.20 13.39
CA ARG A 120 -8.03 -1.27 13.54
C ARG A 120 -7.08 -1.92 14.52
N ARG A 121 -5.86 -1.39 14.64
CA ARG A 121 -4.77 -2.03 15.40
C ARG A 121 -4.29 -1.18 16.58
N GLY A 122 -4.80 0.04 16.72
CA GLY A 122 -4.30 1.03 17.67
C GLY A 122 -2.92 1.57 17.30
N LEU A 123 -2.48 2.59 18.03
CA LEU A 123 -1.14 3.16 17.87
C LEU A 123 -0.02 2.19 18.27
N GLY A 124 -0.29 1.30 19.23
CA GLY A 124 0.68 0.28 19.67
C GLY A 124 1.06 -0.71 18.57
N GLY A 125 0.24 -0.85 17.52
CA GLY A 125 0.56 -1.70 16.36
C GLY A 125 1.56 -1.09 15.38
N TRP A 126 1.85 0.21 15.49
CA TRP A 126 2.80 0.92 14.62
C TRP A 126 3.56 2.00 15.43
N PRO A 127 4.51 1.58 16.27
CA PRO A 127 5.20 2.48 17.21
C PRO A 127 6.00 3.59 16.53
N GLU A 128 6.48 3.38 15.29
CA GLU A 128 7.26 4.34 14.52
C GLU A 128 6.42 5.51 13.98
N LEU A 129 5.10 5.40 13.94
CA LEU A 129 4.23 6.41 13.33
C LEU A 129 4.27 7.75 14.08
N VAL A 130 4.18 7.73 15.42
CA VAL A 130 4.12 8.96 16.23
C VAL A 130 5.46 9.73 16.16
N PRO A 131 6.63 9.10 16.37
CA PRO A 131 7.91 9.78 16.19
C PRO A 131 8.10 10.33 14.78
N ALA A 132 7.69 9.58 13.75
CA ALA A 132 7.78 10.03 12.37
C ALA A 132 6.94 11.28 12.13
N LEU A 133 5.68 11.31 12.58
CA LEU A 133 4.82 12.49 12.43
C LEU A 133 5.37 13.70 13.21
N ALA A 134 5.85 13.50 14.44
CA ALA A 134 6.42 14.57 15.24
C ALA A 134 7.64 15.22 14.57
N ALA A 135 8.50 14.43 13.92
CA ALA A 135 9.67 14.93 13.18
C ALA A 135 9.30 15.83 11.97
N THR A 136 8.06 15.78 11.50
CA THR A 136 7.59 16.57 10.34
C THR A 136 7.05 17.94 10.74
N LEU A 137 6.85 18.16 12.04
CA LEU A 137 6.36 19.39 12.63
C LEU A 137 7.48 20.24 13.25
N ALA A 138 8.69 19.69 13.32
CA ALA A 138 9.90 20.35 13.82
C ALA A 138 10.64 21.07 12.68
#